data_AF-A0A1K1PJ15-F1
#
_entry.id   AF-A0A1K1PJ15-F1
#
_cell.length_a   1.000
_cell.length_b   1.000
_cell.length_c   1.000
_cell.angle_alpha   90.00
_cell.angle_beta   90.00
_cell.angle_gamma   90.00
#
_symmetry.space_group_name_H-M   'P 1'
#
loop_
_entity.id
_entity.type
_entity.pdbx_description
1 polymer ?
#
loop_
_entity_poly.entity_id
_entity_poly.type
_entity_poly.pdbx_seq_one_letter_code
_entity_poly.pdbx_strand_id
1 'polypeptide(L)'
;MRNRSNTIAYIIFGLIAIGVLASLFTSPRAFLVPLLVFGAIFLLYKFPPNTWNRQSRKPPSGRFAKGKRKNANFRVIPGSKDKQDEPPKYH
;
A
#
# COMPACT_ATOMS: atom_id res chain seq x y z
N MET A 1 5.32 28.80 43.89
CA MET A 1 4.28 27.86 43.38
C MET A 1 4.00 26.86 44.48
N ARG A 2 2.81 26.94 45.10
CA ARG A 2 2.48 26.28 46.38
C ARG A 2 1.95 24.87 46.11
N ASN A 3 2.74 23.86 46.43
CA ASN A 3 2.38 22.44 46.52
C ASN A 3 1.33 22.22 47.63
N ARG A 4 0.10 22.68 47.40
CA ARG A 4 -1.05 22.41 48.29
C ARG A 4 -1.41 20.93 48.14
N SER A 5 -0.96 20.12 49.10
CA SER A 5 -1.31 18.72 49.37
C SER A 5 -2.24 18.07 48.33
N ASN A 6 -1.64 17.31 47.41
CA ASN A 6 -2.31 16.51 46.37
C ASN A 6 -3.15 15.34 46.94
N THR A 7 -3.36 15.26 48.25
CA THR A 7 -4.12 14.21 48.93
C THR A 7 -5.53 14.07 48.36
N ILE A 8 -6.21 15.20 48.15
CA ILE A 8 -7.54 15.21 47.52
C ILE A 8 -7.47 14.69 46.08
N ALA A 9 -6.43 15.07 45.33
CA ALA A 9 -6.23 14.58 43.97
C ALA A 9 -6.04 13.05 43.95
N TYR A 10 -5.22 12.50 44.84
CA TYR A 10 -5.03 11.04 44.95
C TYR A 10 -6.33 10.30 45.33
N ILE A 11 -7.14 10.87 46.23
CA ILE A 11 -8.45 10.31 46.60
C ILE A 11 -9.39 10.30 45.38
N ILE A 12 -9.45 11.42 44.64
CA ILE A 12 -10.27 11.53 43.42
C ILE A 12 -9.78 10.52 42.36
N PHE A 13 -8.48 10.45 42.11
CA PHE A 13 -7.91 9.48 41.17
C PHE A 13 -8.19 8.03 41.59
N GLY A 14 -8.14 7.73 42.89
CA GLY A 14 -8.49 6.42 43.43
C GLY A 14 -9.96 6.06 43.19
N LEU A 15 -10.88 7.00 43.46
CA LEU A 15 -12.32 6.82 43.19
C LEU A 15 -12.61 6.62 41.71
N ILE A 16 -11.96 7.40 40.84
CA ILE A 16 -12.06 7.25 39.38
C ILE A 16 -11.57 5.86 38.97
N ALA A 17 -10.40 5.44 39.46
CA ALA A 17 -9.82 4.14 39.12
C ALA A 17 -10.75 2.98 39.55
N ILE A 18 -11.31 3.04 40.75
CA ILE A 18 -12.26 2.03 41.25
C ILE A 18 -13.55 2.04 40.41
N GLY A 19 -14.09 3.21 40.08
CA GLY A 19 -15.29 3.32 39.23
C GLY A 19 -15.07 2.75 37.82
N VAL A 20 -13.91 3.02 37.22
CA VAL A 20 -13.51 2.44 35.94
C VAL A 20 -13.35 0.92 36.03
N LEU A 21 -12.74 0.40 37.11
CA LEU A 21 -12.65 -1.04 37.34
C LEU A 21 -14.02 -1.71 37.52
N ALA A 22 -14.91 -1.13 38.31
CA ALA A 22 -16.25 -1.67 38.55
C ALA A 22 -17.10 -1.69 37.25
N SER A 23 -16.98 -0.64 36.44
CA SER A 23 -17.64 -0.57 35.12
C SER A 23 -17.05 -1.56 34.11
N LEU A 24 -15.74 -1.84 34.18
CA LEU A 24 -15.09 -2.92 33.43
C LEU A 24 -15.68 -4.29 33.75
N PHE A 25 -15.95 -4.60 35.03
CA PHE A 25 -16.56 -5.89 35.43
C PHE A 25 -18.05 -5.98 35.10
N THR A 26 -18.78 -4.86 35.11
CA THR A 26 -20.23 -4.84 34.86
C THR A 26 -20.56 -4.88 33.37
N SER A 27 -19.82 -4.12 32.55
CA SER A 27 -20.04 -4.01 31.11
C SER A 27 -18.72 -4.15 30.33
N PRO A 28 -18.12 -5.36 30.34
CA PRO A 28 -16.79 -5.60 29.78
C PRO A 28 -16.71 -5.28 28.29
N ARG A 29 -17.79 -5.48 27.52
CA ARG A 29 -17.82 -5.22 26.06
C ARG A 29 -17.49 -3.77 25.69
N ALA A 30 -17.93 -2.80 26.49
CA ALA A 30 -17.70 -1.37 26.20
C ALA A 30 -16.23 -0.96 26.34
N PHE A 31 -15.50 -1.59 27.27
CA PHE A 31 -14.07 -1.34 27.49
C PHE A 31 -13.17 -2.30 26.71
N LEU A 32 -13.66 -3.50 26.40
CA LEU A 32 -12.93 -4.50 25.64
C LEU A 32 -12.61 -4.02 24.24
N VAL A 33 -13.55 -3.35 23.55
CA VAL A 33 -13.32 -2.82 22.20
C VAL A 33 -12.14 -1.84 22.14
N PRO A 34 -12.12 -0.73 22.90
CA PRO A 34 -10.99 0.19 22.86
C PRO A 34 -9.69 -0.47 23.35
N LEU A 35 -9.73 -1.31 24.40
CA LEU A 35 -8.56 -2.04 24.88
C LEU A 35 -7.99 -2.97 23.81
N LEU A 36 -8.86 -3.69 23.09
CA LEU A 36 -8.49 -4.60 22.03
C LEU A 36 -7.99 -3.86 20.80
N VAL A 37 -8.56 -2.69 20.46
CA VAL A 37 -8.06 -1.82 19.38
C VAL A 37 -6.64 -1.33 19.71
N PHE A 38 -6.41 -0.76 20.89
CA PHE A 38 -5.07 -0.34 21.31
C PHE A 38 -4.10 -1.52 21.37
N GLY A 39 -4.54 -2.66 21.90
CA GLY A 39 -3.75 -3.89 21.94
C GLY A 39 -3.39 -4.41 20.56
N ALA A 40 -4.33 -4.43 19.62
CA ALA A 40 -4.12 -4.86 18.24
C ALA A 40 -3.18 -3.90 17.49
N ILE A 41 -3.35 -2.58 17.66
CA ILE A 41 -2.44 -1.57 17.08
C ILE A 41 -1.03 -1.77 17.66
N PHE A 42 -0.90 -1.91 18.97
CA PHE A 42 0.40 -2.13 19.62
C PHE A 42 1.04 -3.44 19.15
N LEU A 43 0.26 -4.52 19.04
CA LEU A 43 0.72 -5.81 18.55
C LEU A 43 1.21 -5.72 17.11
N LEU A 44 0.45 -5.10 16.20
CA LEU A 44 0.86 -4.89 14.81
C LEU A 44 2.01 -3.88 14.68
N TYR A 45 2.12 -2.90 15.57
CA TYR A 45 3.26 -1.99 15.60
C TYR A 45 4.53 -2.75 16.01
N LYS A 46 4.45 -3.56 17.07
CA LYS A 46 5.58 -4.31 17.61
C LYS A 46 5.99 -5.47 16.70
N PHE A 47 5.01 -6.13 16.10
CA PHE A 47 5.16 -7.26 15.20
C PHE A 47 4.44 -6.93 13.88
N PRO A 48 5.05 -6.07 13.04
CA PRO A 48 4.45 -5.73 11.76
C PRO A 48 4.26 -7.01 10.95
N PRO A 49 3.04 -7.27 10.44
CA PRO A 49 2.77 -8.44 9.65
C PRO A 49 3.68 -8.45 8.42
N ASN A 50 4.28 -9.62 8.16
CA ASN A 50 5.26 -9.83 7.09
C ASN A 50 4.70 -9.53 5.67
N THR A 51 3.39 -9.32 5.55
CA THR A 51 2.69 -8.94 4.32
C THR A 51 2.86 -7.47 3.93
N TRP A 52 3.33 -6.59 4.82
CA TRP A 52 3.63 -5.19 4.47
C TRP A 52 4.96 -5.00 3.76
N ASN A 53 5.87 -5.96 3.88
CA ASN A 53 6.95 -6.13 2.91
C ASN A 53 6.34 -6.72 1.64
N ARG A 54 5.60 -5.88 0.89
CA ARG A 54 5.31 -6.16 -0.51
C ARG A 54 6.65 -6.32 -1.18
N GLN A 55 7.03 -7.57 -1.41
CA GLN A 55 8.15 -7.94 -2.26
C GLN A 55 8.05 -7.04 -3.47
N SER A 56 9.01 -6.13 -3.62
CA SER A 56 9.09 -5.23 -4.76
C SER A 56 8.88 -6.11 -5.97
N ARG A 57 7.72 -5.98 -6.62
CA ARG A 57 7.43 -6.69 -7.86
C ARG A 57 8.48 -6.14 -8.79
N LYS A 58 9.62 -6.83 -8.89
CA LYS A 58 10.67 -6.47 -9.85
C LYS A 58 9.91 -6.29 -11.15
N PRO A 59 9.95 -5.10 -11.78
CA PRO A 59 9.33 -4.93 -13.08
C PRO A 59 9.88 -6.08 -13.94
N PRO A 60 9.03 -6.77 -14.72
CA PRO A 60 9.51 -7.88 -15.52
C PRO A 60 10.69 -7.35 -16.33
N SER A 61 11.89 -7.84 -16.03
CA SER A 61 13.10 -7.56 -16.78
C SER A 61 12.96 -8.31 -18.10
N GLY A 62 12.07 -7.81 -18.95
CA GLY A 62 11.65 -8.40 -20.18
C GLY A 62 11.66 -7.32 -21.23
N ARG A 63 12.85 -6.76 -21.53
CA ARG A 63 13.16 -6.30 -22.88
C ARG A 63 12.58 -7.33 -23.82
N PHE A 64 11.54 -6.96 -24.58
CA PHE A 64 11.03 -7.71 -25.71
C PHE A 64 11.11 -9.22 -25.50
N ALA A 65 10.05 -9.83 -24.93
CA ALA A 65 9.87 -11.28 -25.05
C ALA A 65 10.24 -11.63 -26.49
N LYS A 66 11.33 -12.37 -26.66
CA LYS A 66 12.06 -12.57 -27.92
C LYS A 66 11.16 -13.41 -28.82
N GLY A 67 10.10 -12.81 -29.35
CA GLY A 67 9.27 -13.39 -30.37
C GLY A 67 10.19 -13.72 -31.53
N LYS A 68 10.10 -14.95 -32.03
CA LYS A 68 10.84 -15.43 -33.20
C LYS A 68 10.78 -14.35 -34.29
N ARG A 69 11.87 -13.60 -34.46
CA ARG A 69 12.01 -12.66 -35.58
C ARG A 69 12.16 -13.52 -36.83
N LYS A 70 11.16 -13.46 -37.71
CA LYS A 70 11.24 -14.12 -39.02
C LYS A 70 12.28 -13.36 -39.85
N ASN A 71 13.21 -14.09 -40.46
CA ASN A 71 14.20 -13.50 -41.36
C ASN A 71 13.47 -13.13 -42.66
N ALA A 72 13.09 -11.86 -42.81
CA ALA A 72 12.40 -11.36 -43.98
C ALA A 72 13.41 -10.59 -44.84
N ASN A 73 13.56 -10.99 -46.11
CA ASN A 73 14.34 -10.24 -47.07
C ASN A 73 13.57 -9.00 -47.50
N PHE A 74 14.31 -7.90 -47.69
CA PHE A 74 13.78 -6.68 -48.27
C PHE A 74 13.23 -6.97 -49.68
N ARG A 75 11.98 -6.56 -49.93
CA ARG A 75 11.36 -6.60 -51.26
C ARG A 75 10.87 -5.20 -51.56
N VAL A 76 11.23 -4.70 -52.75
CA VAL A 76 10.73 -3.43 -53.26
C VAL A 76 9.24 -3.62 -53.54
N ILE A 77 8.40 -2.85 -52.86
CA ILE A 77 6.96 -2.80 -53.15
C ILE A 77 6.81 -1.95 -54.42
N PRO A 78 6.33 -2.51 -55.55
CA PRO A 78 6.07 -1.70 -56.72
C PRO A 78 5.00 -0.66 -56.38
N GLY A 79 5.32 0.62 -56.55
CA GLY A 79 4.34 1.69 -56.38
C GLY A 79 3.23 1.54 -57.42
N SER A 80 1.98 1.80 -57.02
CA SER A 80 0.81 1.77 -57.90
C SER A 80 0.69 3.03 -58.77
N LYS A 81 1.82 3.57 -59.26
CA LYS A 81 1.79 4.76 -60.13
C LYS A 81 1.36 4.34 -61.54
N ASP A 82 0.36 5.03 -62.07
CA ASP A 82 -0.08 4.86 -63.44
C ASP A 82 1.06 5.24 -64.40
N LYS A 83 1.28 4.41 -65.43
CA LYS A 83 2.37 4.56 -66.42
C LYS A 83 2.24 5.81 -67.30
N GLN A 84 1.22 6.63 -67.08
CA GLN A 84 0.99 7.85 -67.85
C GLN A 84 1.83 9.04 -67.35
N ASP A 85 2.29 9.01 -66.10
CA ASP A 85 3.12 10.07 -65.50
C ASP A 85 4.63 9.81 -65.63
N GLU A 86 5.04 8.77 -66.36
CA GLU A 86 6.46 8.42 -66.51
C GLU A 86 7.09 9.18 -67.69
N PRO A 87 8.08 10.06 -67.46
CA PRO A 87 8.66 10.86 -68.53
C PRO A 87 9.40 9.97 -69.55
N PRO A 88 9.44 10.39 -70.83
CA PRO A 88 10.06 9.59 -71.88
C PRO A 88 11.53 9.32 -71.59
N LYS A 89 11.95 8.07 -71.79
CA LYS A 89 13.33 7.64 -71.60
C LYS A 89 14.16 8.17 -72.77
N TYR A 90 14.97 9.19 -72.52
CA TYR A 90 15.91 9.71 -73.52
C TYR A 90 16.99 8.67 -73.81
N HIS A 91 17.23 8.40 -75.10
CA HIS A 91 18.36 7.64 -75.63
C HIS A 91 19.25 8.59 -76.41
#